data_AF-A0A6V7IS06-F1
#
_entry.id   AF-A0A6V7IS06-F1
#
_cell.length_a   1.000
_cell.length_b   1.000
_cell.length_c   1.000
_cell.angle_alpha   90.00
_cell.angle_beta   90.00
_cell.angle_gamma   90.00
#
_symmetry.space_group_name_H-M   'P 1'
#
loop_
_entity.id
_entity.type
_entity.pdbx_description
1 polymer ?
#
loop_
_entity_poly.entity_id
_entity_poly.type
_entity_poly.pdbx_seq_one_letter_code
_entity_poly.pdbx_strand_id
1 'polypeptide(L)' 'YKHPELLPGRGAKVKICDYQNPPNKGDVCYYDYTAWGACSEESFFGFYRVAPCIFLQSNE' A
#
# COMPACT_ATOMS: atom_id res chain seq x y z
N TYR A 1 6.69 -7.85 6.62
CA TYR A 1 6.39 -6.62 5.85
C TYR A 1 4.92 -6.45 5.45
N LYS A 2 4.26 -7.18 4.52
CA LYS A 2 4.23 -8.62 4.25
C LYS A 2 3.98 -9.43 5.55
N HIS A 3 2.73 -9.42 6.04
CA HIS A 3 2.18 -9.90 7.34
C HIS A 3 0.69 -10.30 7.13
N PRO A 4 0.32 -11.60 7.11
CA PRO A 4 -1.04 -12.04 6.77
C PRO A 4 -2.15 -11.53 7.71
N GLU A 5 -1.78 -11.19 8.94
CA GLU A 5 -2.62 -10.57 9.98
C GLU A 5 -3.11 -9.16 9.64
N LEU A 6 -2.51 -8.48 8.65
CA LEU A 6 -2.97 -7.17 8.16
C LEU A 6 -3.93 -7.27 6.95
N LEU A 7 -4.24 -8.48 6.48
CA LEU A 7 -5.17 -8.66 5.36
C LEU A 7 -6.63 -8.42 5.81
N PRO A 8 -7.43 -7.70 5.01
CA PRO A 8 -8.85 -7.48 5.28
C PRO A 8 -9.61 -8.78 5.57
N GLY A 9 -10.41 -8.78 6.63
CA GLY A 9 -11.26 -9.93 7.02
C GLY A 9 -10.72 -10.85 8.12
N ARG A 10 -9.49 -10.64 8.64
CA ARG A 10 -8.94 -11.44 9.77
C ARG A 10 -9.05 -10.77 11.15
N GLY A 11 -10.10 -9.97 11.38
CA GLY A 11 -10.32 -9.26 12.66
C GLY A 11 -9.45 -8.01 12.88
N ALA A 12 -8.56 -7.68 11.94
CA ALA A 12 -7.85 -6.41 11.92
C ALA A 12 -8.80 -5.25 11.53
N LYS A 13 -8.50 -4.04 12.02
CA LYS A 13 -9.19 -2.79 11.61
C LYS A 13 -8.82 -2.33 10.18
N VAL A 14 -8.21 -3.20 9.39
CA VAL A 14 -7.69 -2.90 8.06
C VAL A 14 -8.71 -3.32 7.01
N LYS A 15 -9.11 -2.41 6.12
CA LYS A 15 -10.14 -2.64 5.09
C LYS A 15 -9.65 -2.19 3.72
N ILE A 16 -10.14 -2.82 2.66
CA ILE A 16 -9.99 -2.27 1.31
C ILE A 16 -10.83 -0.99 1.24
N CYS A 17 -10.22 0.09 0.79
CA CYS A 17 -10.87 1.36 0.54
C CYS A 17 -10.23 2.06 -0.65
N ASP A 18 -10.96 3.01 -1.20
CA ASP A 18 -10.59 3.82 -2.35
C ASP A 18 -11.06 5.27 -2.09
N TYR A 19 -10.94 6.14 -3.11
CA TYR A 19 -11.32 7.55 -2.98
C TYR A 19 -12.83 7.76 -2.83
N GLN A 20 -13.64 6.86 -3.39
CA GLN A 20 -15.10 6.87 -3.33
C GLN A 20 -15.63 6.20 -2.05
N ASN A 21 -14.86 5.26 -1.48
CA ASN A 21 -15.17 4.45 -0.32
C ASN A 21 -14.09 4.65 0.78
N PRO A 22 -14.04 5.80 1.45
CA PRO A 22 -13.03 6.05 2.50
C PRO A 22 -13.25 5.15 3.73
N PRO A 23 -12.19 4.87 4.52
CA PRO A 23 -12.32 4.11 5.76
C PRO A 23 -13.16 4.86 6.80
N ASN A 24 -13.93 4.13 7.61
CA ASN A 24 -14.66 4.75 8.73
C ASN A 24 -13.71 5.19 9.84
N LYS A 25 -14.18 6.06 10.74
CA LYS A 25 -13.39 6.53 11.89
C LYS A 25 -12.86 5.36 12.73
N GLY A 26 -11.54 5.16 12.70
CA GLY A 26 -10.83 4.12 13.45
C GLY A 26 -10.55 2.84 12.65
N ASP A 27 -11.07 2.71 11.42
CA ASP A 27 -10.55 1.78 10.43
C ASP A 27 -9.26 2.36 9.80
N VAL A 28 -8.41 1.50 9.24
CA VAL A 28 -7.18 1.85 8.51
C VAL A 28 -7.31 1.32 7.09
N CYS A 29 -6.83 2.09 6.10
CA CYS A 29 -6.89 1.63 4.72
C CYS A 29 -5.80 0.59 4.40
N TYR A 30 -6.21 -0.52 3.78
CA TYR A 30 -5.28 -1.45 3.14
C TYR A 30 -4.72 -0.81 1.88
N TYR A 31 -3.40 -0.81 1.75
CA TYR A 31 -2.72 -0.23 0.61
C TYR A 31 -1.84 -1.30 -0.04
N ASP A 32 -2.13 -1.63 -1.30
CA ASP A 32 -1.40 -2.66 -2.05
C ASP A 32 -0.21 -2.07 -2.82
N TYR A 33 0.96 -2.14 -2.20
CA TYR A 33 2.25 -1.78 -2.81
C TYR A 33 2.72 -2.78 -3.88
N THR A 34 2.13 -3.98 -3.98
CA THR A 34 2.49 -4.94 -5.05
C THR A 34 1.91 -4.52 -6.40
N ALA A 35 0.81 -3.75 -6.39
CA ALA A 35 0.19 -3.17 -7.58
C ALA A 35 1.01 -2.03 -8.22
N TRP A 36 2.14 -1.62 -7.63
CA TRP A 36 2.98 -0.52 -8.11
C TRP A 36 3.86 -0.83 -9.34
N GLY A 37 3.83 -2.06 -9.86
CA GLY A 37 4.51 -2.43 -11.10
C GLY A 37 6.02 -2.17 -11.06
N ALA A 38 6.52 -1.25 -11.88
CA ALA A 38 7.94 -0.88 -11.92
C ALA A 38 8.47 -0.29 -10.60
N CYS A 39 7.56 0.20 -9.74
CA CYS A 39 7.87 0.74 -8.41
C CYS A 39 7.65 -0.28 -7.27
N SER A 40 7.51 -1.57 -7.59
CA SER A 40 7.45 -2.63 -6.58
C SER A 40 8.84 -3.10 -6.13
N GLU A 41 8.89 -3.88 -5.05
CA GLU A 41 10.11 -4.50 -4.53
C GLU A 41 10.73 -5.48 -5.54
N GLU A 42 9.90 -6.24 -6.26
CA GLU A 42 10.29 -7.20 -7.30
C GLU A 42 10.95 -6.49 -8.51
N SER A 43 10.60 -5.23 -8.74
CA SER A 43 11.21 -4.36 -9.76
C SER A 43 12.40 -3.55 -9.23
N PHE A 44 12.86 -3.82 -8.01
CA PHE A 44 13.92 -3.08 -7.30
C PHE A 44 13.66 -1.56 -7.27
N PHE A 45 12.38 -1.16 -7.12
CA PHE A 45 11.95 0.25 -7.10
C PHE A 45 12.49 1.10 -8.28
N GLY A 46 12.74 0.47 -9.44
CA GLY A 46 13.27 1.11 -10.65
C GLY A 46 14.78 1.39 -10.66
N PHE A 47 15.51 1.17 -9.56
CA PHE A 47 16.94 1.48 -9.44
C PHE A 47 17.81 0.77 -10.49
N TYR A 48 17.54 -0.51 -10.78
CA TYR A 48 18.31 -1.28 -11.77
C TYR A 48 18.23 -0.69 -13.19
N ARG A 49 17.15 0.03 -13.51
CA ARG A 49 16.95 0.66 -14.84
C ARG A 49 17.37 2.13 -14.89
N VAL A 50 18.03 2.64 -13.84
CA VAL A 50 18.37 4.07 -13.68
C VAL A 50 17.13 4.98 -13.76
N ALA A 51 15.97 4.44 -13.38
CA ALA A 51 14.67 5.12 -13.36
C ALA A 51 14.03 4.95 -11.98
N PRO A 52 14.63 5.52 -10.92
CA PRO A 52 14.21 5.27 -9.54
C PRO A 52 12.83 5.86 -9.25
N CYS A 53 12.04 5.13 -8.48
CA CYS A 53 10.72 5.59 -8.04
C CYS A 53 10.83 6.53 -6.83
N ILE A 54 10.01 7.57 -6.81
CA ILE A 54 9.91 8.54 -5.72
C ILE A 54 8.55 8.37 -5.05
N PHE A 55 8.55 8.15 -3.74
CA PHE A 55 7.34 8.02 -2.94
C PHE A 55 7.07 9.33 -2.22
N LEU A 56 5.88 9.90 -2.46
CA LEU A 56 5.41 11.11 -1.79
C LEU A 56 4.40 10.70 -0.71
N GLN A 57 4.67 11.09 0.53
CA GLN A 57 3.78 10.86 1.67
C GLN A 57 3.23 12.20 2.16
N SER A 58 1.93 12.23 2.47
CA SER A 58 1.29 13.37 3.15
C SER A 58 1.54 13.29 4.67
N ASN A 59 1.62 14.46 5.32
CA ASN A 59 1.91 14.61 6.75
C ASN A 59 0.61 14.80 7.59
N GLU A 60 -0.48 14.12 7.24
CA GLU A 60 -1.72 14.14 8.06
C GLU A 60 -1.55 13.43 9.42
#